data_AF-A0A366MH61-F1
#
_entry.id   AF-A0A366MH61-F1
#
_cell.length_a   1.000
_cell.length_b   1.000
_cell.length_c   1.000
_cell.angle_alpha   90.00
_cell.angle_beta   90.00
_cell.angle_gamma   90.00
#
_symmetry.space_group_name_H-M   'P 1'
#
loop_
_entity.id
_entity.type
_entity.pdbx_description
1 polymer ?
#
loop_
_entity_poly.entity_id
_entity_poly.type
_entity_poly.pdbx_seq_one_letter_code
_entity_poly.pdbx_strand_id
1 'polypeptide(L)'
;MYAGFAVVAKEEGFENLAKTFEWVAAIEKLHEERYRKLLANIKEGKVFARPEKQQWHCANCGHIQIGDKAPDECPVCKHPQAYFEIRKTNY
;
A
#
# COMPACT_ATOMS: atom_id res chain seq x y z
N MET A 1 3.81 17.88 11.53
CA MET A 1 4.99 17.67 12.39
C MET A 1 6.28 17.95 11.63
N TYR A 2 6.75 17.07 10.74
CA TYR A 2 8.04 17.22 10.05
C TYR A 2 8.23 18.54 9.29
N ALA A 3 7.18 19.09 8.67
CA ALA A 3 7.24 20.42 8.07
C ALA A 3 7.66 21.52 9.08
N GLY A 4 7.18 21.44 10.33
CA GLY A 4 7.59 22.36 11.40
C GLY A 4 9.04 22.14 11.82
N PHE A 5 9.49 20.89 11.89
CA PHE A 5 10.90 20.58 12.18
C PHE A 5 11.85 21.07 11.08
N ALA A 6 11.42 21.01 9.82
CA ALA A 6 12.19 21.56 8.70
C ALA A 6 12.38 23.07 8.82
N VAL A 7 11.31 23.80 9.20
CA VAL A 7 11.37 25.25 9.43
C VAL A 7 12.38 25.58 10.54
N VAL A 8 12.26 24.95 11.71
CA VAL A 8 13.18 25.20 12.84
C VAL A 8 14.62 24.85 12.48
N ALA A 9 14.86 23.69 11.84
CA ALA A 9 16.20 23.29 11.42
C ALA A 9 16.82 24.30 10.44
N LYS A 10 16.02 24.90 9.56
CA LYS A 10 16.49 25.95 8.64
C LYS A 10 16.81 27.25 9.36
N GLU A 11 15.97 27.67 10.30
CA GLU A 11 16.20 28.85 11.14
C GLU A 11 17.49 28.74 11.97
N GLU A 12 17.81 27.53 12.45
CA GLU A 12 19.05 27.23 13.18
C GLU A 12 20.27 26.98 12.28
N GLY A 13 20.13 27.05 10.95
CA GLY A 13 21.21 26.90 9.98
C GLY A 13 21.57 25.45 9.61
N PHE A 14 20.76 24.47 10.02
CA PHE A 14 20.93 23.05 9.69
C PHE A 14 20.26 22.66 8.36
N GLU A 15 20.73 23.22 7.25
CA GLU A 15 20.12 23.07 5.91
C GLU A 15 19.91 21.61 5.46
N ASN A 16 20.87 20.71 5.69
CA ASN A 16 20.74 19.30 5.31
C ASN A 16 19.67 18.57 6.15
N LEU A 17 19.53 18.95 7.42
CA LEU A 17 18.52 18.38 8.30
C LEU A 17 17.13 18.87 7.92
N ALA A 18 16.99 20.16 7.58
CA ALA A 18 15.74 20.72 7.08
C ALA A 18 15.24 19.95 5.83
N LYS A 19 16.12 19.75 4.84
CA LYS A 19 15.80 18.94 3.64
C LYS A 19 15.40 17.51 3.97
N THR A 20 16.07 16.90 4.94
CA THR A 20 15.72 15.54 5.40
C THR A 20 14.29 15.52 5.95
N PHE A 21 13.92 16.49 6.79
CA PHE A 21 12.55 16.58 7.30
C PHE A 21 11.51 16.84 6.21
N GLU A 22 11.83 17.63 5.18
CA GLU A 22 10.96 17.82 4.02
C GLU A 22 10.75 16.51 3.24
N TRP A 23 11.81 15.73 3.00
CA TRP A 23 11.70 14.44 2.32
C TRP A 23 10.92 13.42 3.13
N VAL A 24 11.15 13.35 4.45
CA VAL A 24 10.34 12.49 5.32
C VAL A 24 8.88 12.92 5.29
N ALA A 25 8.58 14.22 5.33
CA ALA A 25 7.20 14.70 5.21
C ALA A 25 6.54 14.26 3.89
N ALA A 26 7.28 14.28 2.78
CA ALA A 26 6.79 13.79 1.49
C ALA A 26 6.53 12.27 1.49
N ILE A 27 7.41 11.48 2.11
CA ILE A 27 7.23 10.02 2.29
C ILE A 27 5.98 9.72 3.12
N GLU A 28 5.80 10.41 4.24
CA GLU A 28 4.65 10.17 5.13
C GLU A 28 3.32 10.52 4.46
N LYS A 29 3.31 11.50 3.55
CA LYS A 29 2.13 11.78 2.72
C LYS A 29 1.77 10.58 1.83
N LEU A 30 2.75 9.93 1.21
CA LEU A 30 2.51 8.72 0.41
C LEU A 30 2.04 7.55 1.28
N HIS A 31 2.55 7.42 2.50
CA HIS A 31 2.05 6.44 3.47
C HIS A 31 0.57 6.68 3.79
N GLU A 32 0.19 7.92 4.09
CA GLU A 32 -1.19 8.31 4.37
C GLU A 32 -2.11 7.98 3.18
N GLU A 33 -1.73 8.37 1.96
CA GLU A 33 -2.49 8.09 0.75
C GLU A 33 -2.72 6.59 0.56
N ARG A 34 -1.68 5.76 0.80
CA ARG A 34 -1.81 4.30 0.76
C ARG A 34 -2.79 3.80 1.82
N TYR A 35 -2.67 4.24 3.07
CA TYR A 35 -3.57 3.81 4.14
C TYR A 35 -5.02 4.21 3.90
N ARG A 36 -5.27 5.42 3.36
CA ARG A 36 -6.61 5.86 2.99
C ARG A 36 -7.22 4.97 1.89
N LYS A 37 -6.43 4.61 0.87
CA LYS A 37 -6.88 3.67 -0.19
C LYS A 37 -7.20 2.28 0.38
N LEU A 38 -6.37 1.75 1.28
CA LEU A 38 -6.63 0.46 1.93
C LEU A 38 -7.87 0.51 2.83
N LEU A 39 -8.07 1.60 3.58
CA LEU A 39 -9.25 1.80 4.40
C LEU A 39 -10.53 1.87 3.55
N ALA A 40 -10.49 2.59 2.42
CA ALA A 40 -11.60 2.65 1.48
C ALA A 40 -11.94 1.24 0.94
N ASN A 41 -10.92 0.45 0.59
CA ASN A 41 -11.12 -0.93 0.16
C ASN A 41 -11.84 -1.79 1.22
N ILE A 42 -11.50 -1.63 2.50
CA ILE A 42 -12.18 -2.34 3.59
C ILE A 42 -13.64 -1.89 3.68
N LYS A 43 -13.89 -0.58 3.74
CA LYS A 43 -15.24 -0.01 3.88
C LYS A 43 -16.17 -0.37 2.73
N GLU A 44 -15.62 -0.46 1.52
CA GLU A 44 -16.38 -0.71 0.30
C GLU A 44 -16.43 -2.20 -0.09
N GLY A 45 -15.94 -3.13 0.73
CA GLY A 45 -15.93 -4.56 0.41
C GLY A 45 -15.02 -4.91 -0.78
N LYS A 46 -14.02 -4.08 -1.02
CA LYS A 46 -13.10 -4.07 -2.14
C LYS A 46 -11.72 -4.63 -1.75
N VAL A 47 -11.59 -5.42 -0.69
CA VAL A 47 -10.30 -6.05 -0.38
C VAL A 47 -10.03 -7.21 -1.35
N PHE A 48 -11.04 -8.07 -1.55
CA PHE A 48 -10.92 -9.32 -2.32
C PHE A 48 -11.90 -9.42 -3.50
N ALA A 49 -12.51 -8.30 -3.90
CA ALA A 49 -13.46 -8.23 -5.01
C ALA A 49 -13.30 -6.93 -5.80
N ARG A 50 -13.47 -7.00 -7.12
CA ARG A 50 -13.48 -5.86 -8.06
C ARG A 50 -14.60 -6.06 -9.09
N PRO A 51 -15.17 -4.98 -9.64
CA PRO A 51 -16.15 -5.09 -10.73
C PRO A 51 -15.56 -5.74 -11.99
N GLU A 52 -14.29 -5.44 -12.28
CA GLU A 52 -13.56 -5.99 -13.42
C GLU A 52 -12.64 -7.12 -12.98
N LYS A 53 -12.43 -8.11 -13.87
CA LYS A 53 -11.50 -9.22 -13.62
C LYS A 53 -10.10 -8.69 -13.32
N GLN A 54 -9.51 -9.17 -12.24
CA GLN A 54 -8.13 -8.89 -11.86
C GLN A 54 -7.29 -10.16 -11.90
N GLN A 55 -5.98 -9.97 -11.86
CA GLN A 55 -5.02 -11.01 -11.53
C GLN A 55 -4.77 -10.98 -10.02
N TRP A 56 -5.32 -11.94 -9.29
CA TRP A 56 -5.12 -12.11 -7.85
C TRP A 56 -3.90 -12.98 -7.60
N HIS A 57 -2.88 -12.42 -6.96
CA HIS A 57 -1.64 -13.05 -6.59
C HIS A 57 -1.68 -13.56 -5.15
N CYS A 58 -1.46 -14.85 -4.95
CA CYS A 58 -1.27 -15.43 -3.62
C CYS A 58 0.14 -15.11 -3.11
N ALA A 59 0.25 -14.23 -2.12
CA ALA A 59 1.51 -13.84 -1.48
C ALA A 59 2.21 -14.98 -0.72
N ASN A 60 1.54 -16.11 -0.51
CA ASN A 60 2.15 -17.29 0.11
C ASN A 60 2.97 -18.14 -0.87
N CYS A 61 2.44 -18.40 -2.07
CA CYS A 61 3.02 -19.40 -2.99
C CYS A 61 3.15 -18.93 -4.44
N GLY A 62 2.72 -17.72 -4.79
CA GLY A 62 2.83 -17.16 -6.14
C GLY A 62 1.71 -17.52 -7.12
N HIS A 63 0.71 -18.33 -6.72
CA HIS A 63 -0.43 -18.67 -7.60
C HIS A 63 -1.14 -17.40 -8.10
N ILE A 64 -1.45 -17.35 -9.40
CA ILE A 64 -2.24 -16.28 -10.01
C ILE A 64 -3.62 -16.80 -10.36
N GLN A 65 -4.65 -16.23 -9.74
CA GLN A 65 -6.05 -16.48 -10.08
C GLN A 65 -6.60 -15.31 -10.90
N ILE A 66 -7.23 -15.57 -12.04
CA ILE A 66 -7.95 -14.54 -12.81
C ILE A 66 -9.42 -14.60 -12.45
N GLY A 67 -10.01 -13.47 -12.04
CA GLY A 67 -11.41 -13.39 -11.63
C GLY A 67 -11.80 -12.02 -11.09
N ASP A 68 -13.10 -11.78 -10.94
CA ASP A 68 -13.65 -10.61 -10.24
C ASP A 68 -13.43 -10.68 -8.73
N LYS A 69 -13.20 -11.88 -8.18
CA LYS A 69 -12.89 -12.12 -6.75
C LYS A 69 -11.69 -13.03 -6.54
N ALA A 70 -10.99 -12.85 -5.42
CA ALA A 70 -10.02 -13.82 -4.92
C ALA A 70 -10.75 -15.04 -4.32
N PRO A 71 -10.20 -16.26 -4.45
CA PRO A 71 -10.85 -17.45 -3.90
C PRO A 71 -10.75 -17.48 -2.37
N ASP A 72 -11.72 -18.12 -1.72
CA ASP A 72 -11.74 -18.26 -0.25
C ASP A 72 -10.55 -19.07 0.28
N GLU A 73 -10.07 -20.02 -0.52
CA GLU A 73 -8.88 -20.84 -0.28
C GLU A 73 -8.03 -20.92 -1.55
N CYS A 74 -6.71 -20.79 -1.42
CA CYS A 74 -5.79 -20.96 -2.53
C CYS A 74 -5.83 -22.41 -3.05
N PRO A 75 -6.08 -22.66 -4.36
CA PRO A 75 -6.19 -24.01 -4.89
C PRO A 75 -4.87 -24.79 -4.85
N VAL A 76 -3.74 -24.08 -4.76
CA VAL A 76 -2.38 -24.65 -4.75
C VAL A 76 -1.91 -24.93 -3.33
N CYS A 77 -1.77 -23.90 -2.49
CA CYS A 77 -1.16 -24.03 -1.16
C CYS A 77 -2.15 -24.12 0.01
N LYS A 78 -3.46 -24.11 -0.27
CA LYS A 78 -4.53 -24.25 0.74
C LYS A 78 -4.56 -23.16 1.82
N HIS A 79 -3.87 -22.04 1.61
CA HIS A 79 -3.93 -20.88 2.50
C HIS A 79 -5.16 -20.02 2.22
N PRO A 80 -5.70 -19.31 3.24
CA PRO A 80 -6.95 -18.57 3.12
C PRO A 80 -6.85 -17.34 2.19
N GLN A 81 -8.02 -16.81 1.81
CA GLN A 81 -8.19 -15.61 0.98
C GLN A 81 -7.31 -14.43 1.40
N ALA A 82 -7.02 -14.31 2.71
CA ALA A 82 -6.19 -13.25 3.29
C ALA A 82 -4.79 -13.14 2.67
N TYR A 83 -4.29 -14.17 2.00
CA TYR A 83 -3.01 -14.15 1.30
C TYR A 83 -3.09 -13.59 -0.13
N PHE A 84 -4.28 -13.33 -0.66
CA PHE A 84 -4.43 -12.79 -2.01
C PHE A 84 -4.35 -11.27 -2.04
N GLU A 85 -3.61 -10.75 -3.01
CA GLU A 85 -3.57 -9.34 -3.36
C GLU A 85 -3.71 -9.16 -4.88
N ILE A 86 -4.04 -7.95 -5.33
CA ILE A 86 -3.96 -7.65 -6.77
C ILE A 86 -2.49 -7.68 -7.20
N ARG A 87 -2.19 -8.41 -8.28
CA ARG A 87 -0.83 -8.51 -8.83
C ARG A 87 -0.29 -7.12 -9.16
N LYS A 88 0.92 -6.84 -8.71
CA LYS A 88 1.66 -5.60 -8.98
C LYS A 88 2.67 -5.84 -10.11
N THR A 89 2.84 -4.84 -10.98
CA THR A 89 3.90 -4.78 -11.99
C THR A 89 4.58 -3.43 -11.88
N ASN A 90 5.82 -3.41 -11.39
CA ASN A 90 6.55 -2.19 -11.04
C ASN A 90 8.06 -2.32 -11.29
N TYR A 91 8.43 -2.99 -12.39
CA TYR A 91 9.79 -3.13 -12.93
C TYR A 91 9.79 -2.77 -14.42
#